data_AF-Q84XL4-F1
#
_entry.id   AF-Q84XL4-F1
#
_cell.length_a   1.000
_cell.length_b   1.000
_cell.length_c   1.000
_cell.angle_alpha   90.00
_cell.angle_beta   90.00
_cell.angle_gamma   90.00
#
_symmetry.space_group_name_H-M   'P 1'
#
loop_
_entity.id
_entity.type
_entity.pdbx_description
1 polymer ?
#
loop_
_entity_poly.entity_id
_entity_poly.type
_entity_poly.pdbx_seq_one_letter_code
_entity_poly.pdbx_strand_id
1 'polypeptide(L)'
;NSYEAKCIKEIVDTISNRLPTLSTNVNKNLIGIETRLRDLKSKLKIGSDGVRIVGIWGVGGGGKTTLASAAYAELSHLFEGHCLLQNIREESNKHGMEKLQEKFLS
;
A
#
# COMPACT_ATOMS: atom_id res chain seq x y z
N ASN A 1 -17.40 6.07 -28.10
CA ASN A 1 -16.01 5.99 -27.59
C ASN A 1 -15.80 6.69 -26.25
N SER A 2 -15.86 8.03 -26.12
CA SER A 2 -15.62 8.69 -24.81
C SER A 2 -16.63 8.33 -23.71
N TYR A 3 -17.93 8.32 -24.04
CA TYR A 3 -18.99 7.93 -23.08
C TYR A 3 -18.88 6.47 -22.63
N GLU A 4 -18.50 5.60 -23.56
CA GLU A 4 -18.36 4.17 -23.32
C GLU A 4 -17.15 3.89 -22.40
N ALA A 5 -16.01 4.54 -22.65
CA ALA A 5 -14.85 4.47 -21.78
C ALA A 5 -15.15 4.99 -20.36
N LYS A 6 -15.92 6.07 -20.22
CA LYS A 6 -16.35 6.60 -18.92
C LYS A 6 -17.27 5.62 -18.18
N CYS A 7 -18.25 5.06 -18.89
CA CYS A 7 -19.16 4.05 -18.34
C CYS A 7 -18.40 2.80 -17.87
N ILE A 8 -17.46 2.30 -18.67
CA ILE A 8 -16.60 1.18 -18.30
C ILE A 8 -15.78 1.51 -17.04
N LYS A 9 -15.18 2.72 -16.98
CA LYS A 9 -14.42 3.15 -15.80
C LYS A 9 -15.29 3.19 -14.54
N GLU A 10 -16.49 3.78 -14.61
CA GLU A 10 -17.42 3.82 -13.47
C GLU A 10 -17.84 2.41 -13.01
N ILE A 11 -18.05 1.47 -13.93
CA ILE A 11 -18.35 0.08 -13.62
C ILE A 11 -17.16 -0.60 -12.93
N VAL A 12 -15.95 -0.44 -13.48
CA VAL A 12 -14.71 -1.01 -12.92
C VAL A 12 -14.44 -0.47 -11.52
N ASP A 13 -14.56 0.86 -11.34
CA ASP A 13 -14.35 1.51 -10.04
C ASP A 13 -15.39 1.02 -9.02
N THR A 14 -16.67 0.92 -9.42
CA THR A 14 -17.75 0.44 -8.55
C THR A 14 -17.53 -1.01 -8.12
N ILE A 15 -17.13 -1.88 -9.04
CA ILE A 15 -16.88 -3.30 -8.75
C ILE A 15 -15.64 -3.43 -7.86
N SER A 16 -14.55 -2.72 -8.17
CA SER A 16 -13.30 -2.76 -7.40
C SER A 16 -13.47 -2.26 -5.97
N ASN A 17 -14.30 -1.23 -5.76
CA ASN A 17 -14.64 -0.72 -4.43
C ASN A 17 -15.56 -1.65 -3.63
N ARG A 18 -16.36 -2.50 -4.29
CA ARG A 18 -17.28 -3.46 -3.64
C ARG A 18 -16.67 -4.82 -3.41
N LEU A 19 -15.68 -5.21 -4.21
CA LEU A 19 -14.89 -6.39 -3.95
C LEU A 19 -14.17 -6.15 -2.62
N PRO A 20 -14.37 -6.99 -1.60
CA PRO A 20 -13.53 -6.91 -0.43
C PRO A 20 -12.11 -7.06 -0.94
N THR A 21 -11.28 -6.03 -0.73
CA THR A 21 -9.83 -6.20 -0.79
C THR A 21 -9.59 -7.49 -0.05
N LEU A 22 -8.97 -8.46 -0.71
CA LEU A 22 -8.54 -9.70 -0.09
C LEU A 22 -7.50 -9.28 0.95
N SER A 23 -7.96 -8.72 2.07
CA SER A 23 -7.16 -8.32 3.20
C SER A 23 -6.79 -9.66 3.78
N THR A 24 -5.74 -10.21 3.20
CA THR A 24 -5.13 -11.45 3.61
C THR A 24 -5.07 -11.38 5.14
N ASN A 25 -5.47 -12.48 5.77
CA ASN A 25 -5.62 -12.71 7.21
C ASN A 25 -4.38 -12.33 8.07
N VAL A 26 -3.38 -11.62 7.53
CA VAL A 26 -2.18 -11.10 8.18
C VAL A 26 -2.50 -10.42 9.50
N ASN A 27 -3.64 -9.70 9.61
CA ASN A 27 -3.97 -8.95 10.82
C ASN A 27 -4.57 -9.78 11.97
N LYS A 28 -5.18 -10.95 11.73
CA LYS A 28 -5.94 -11.65 12.79
C LYS A 28 -5.07 -12.13 13.95
N ASN A 29 -3.78 -12.35 13.71
CA ASN A 29 -2.84 -12.86 14.71
C ASN A 29 -1.89 -11.79 15.27
N LEU A 30 -2.03 -10.51 14.87
CA LEU A 30 -1.10 -9.44 15.23
C LEU A 30 -1.72 -8.49 16.28
N ILE A 31 -1.49 -8.81 17.55
CA ILE A 31 -1.99 -8.02 18.68
C ILE A 31 -1.45 -6.59 18.60
N GLY A 32 -2.35 -5.60 18.70
CA GLY A 32 -2.00 -4.18 18.74
C GLY A 32 -1.69 -3.53 17.38
N ILE A 33 -1.73 -4.29 16.27
CA ILE A 33 -1.47 -3.71 14.95
C ILE A 33 -2.55 -2.71 14.54
N GLU A 34 -3.81 -2.98 14.87
CA GLU A 34 -4.94 -2.10 14.54
C GLU A 34 -4.77 -0.69 15.12
N THR A 35 -4.27 -0.59 16.36
CA THR A 35 -4.06 0.71 17.03
C THR A 35 -2.94 1.49 16.34
N ARG A 36 -1.82 0.82 16.04
CA ARG A 36 -0.69 1.45 15.33
C ARG A 36 -1.07 1.83 13.89
N LEU A 37 -1.90 1.03 13.25
CA LEU A 37 -2.38 1.27 11.90
C LEU A 37 -3.34 2.46 11.86
N ARG A 38 -4.20 2.61 12.86
CA ARG A 38 -5.04 3.80 13.04
C ARG A 38 -4.20 5.07 13.21
N ASP A 39 -3.16 5.04 14.05
CA ASP A 39 -2.23 6.16 14.19
C ASP A 39 -1.54 6.50 12.86
N LEU A 40 -1.03 5.50 12.15
CA LEU A 40 -0.38 5.69 10.85
C LEU A 40 -1.33 6.32 9.82
N LYS A 41 -2.58 5.84 9.72
CA LYS A 41 -3.60 6.42 8.82
C LYS A 41 -3.87 7.90 9.11
N SER A 42 -3.93 8.28 10.39
CA SER A 42 -4.14 9.68 10.78
C SER A 42 -3.01 10.59 10.30
N LYS A 43 -1.78 10.06 10.23
CA LYS A 43 -0.59 10.78 9.75
C LYS A 43 -0.51 10.87 8.23
N LEU A 44 -1.01 9.85 7.52
CA LEU A 44 -1.06 9.83 6.06
C LEU A 44 -1.99 10.89 5.48
N LYS A 45 -3.05 11.28 6.23
CA LYS A 45 -4.05 12.29 5.84
C LYS A 45 -4.57 12.06 4.41
N ILE A 46 -4.91 10.82 4.08
CA ILE A 46 -5.35 10.42 2.72
C ILE A 46 -6.50 11.33 2.25
N GLY A 47 -6.40 11.80 1.01
CA GLY A 47 -7.38 12.71 0.41
C GLY A 47 -7.08 14.20 0.56
N SER A 48 -6.02 14.60 1.29
CA SER A 48 -5.53 15.99 1.23
C SER A 48 -4.57 16.20 0.07
N ASP A 49 -4.46 17.44 -0.38
CA ASP A 49 -3.53 17.84 -1.43
C ASP A 49 -2.05 17.65 -1.02
N GLY A 50 -1.21 17.40 -2.04
CA GLY A 50 0.25 17.31 -1.92
C GLY A 50 0.80 15.89 -1.75
N VAL A 51 2.13 15.77 -1.84
CA VAL A 51 2.88 14.51 -1.64
C VAL A 51 3.32 14.41 -0.19
N ARG A 52 3.14 13.24 0.42
CA ARG A 52 3.61 12.94 1.79
C ARG A 52 4.46 11.68 1.83
N ILE A 53 5.53 11.77 2.61
CA ILE A 53 6.41 10.65 2.94
C ILE A 53 6.35 10.43 4.45
N VAL A 54 6.12 9.19 4.88
CA VAL A 54 6.07 8.81 6.29
C VAL A 54 7.11 7.73 6.56
N GLY A 55 8.00 7.98 7.53
CA GLY A 55 8.97 7.00 8.02
C GLY A 55 8.46 6.26 9.25
N ILE A 56 8.68 4.94 9.30
CA ILE A 56 8.43 4.11 10.49
C ILE A 56 9.78 3.69 11.05
N TRP A 57 10.16 4.20 12.23
CA TRP A 57 11.43 3.89 12.90
C TRP A 57 11.21 3.24 14.28
N GLY A 58 12.30 2.75 14.87
CA GLY A 58 12.29 2.15 16.21
C GLY A 58 13.17 0.91 16.30
N VAL A 59 13.20 0.30 17.48
CA VAL A 59 14.04 -0.87 17.79
C VAL A 59 13.81 -2.07 16.87
N GLY A 60 14.81 -2.94 16.77
CA GLY A 60 14.71 -4.22 16.08
C GLY A 60 13.56 -5.08 16.62
N GLY A 61 12.93 -5.90 15.77
CA GLY A 61 11.82 -6.78 16.18
C GLY A 61 10.48 -6.09 16.46
N GLY A 62 10.40 -4.75 16.45
CA GLY A 62 9.17 -4.00 16.77
C GLY A 62 8.02 -4.09 15.75
N GLY A 63 8.17 -4.85 14.67
CA GLY A 63 7.11 -5.05 13.66
C GLY A 63 6.92 -3.88 12.68
N LYS A 64 7.95 -3.07 12.42
CA LYS A 64 7.87 -1.89 11.53
C LYS A 64 7.48 -2.25 10.10
N THR A 65 8.19 -3.21 9.50
CA THR A 65 7.88 -3.74 8.17
C THR A 65 6.49 -4.38 8.14
N THR A 66 6.10 -5.07 9.21
CA THR A 66 4.77 -5.66 9.35
C THR A 66 3.68 -4.59 9.34
N LEU A 67 3.87 -3.48 10.07
CA LEU A 67 2.94 -2.35 10.08
C LEU A 67 2.84 -1.69 8.69
N ALA A 68 3.96 -1.50 8.00
CA ALA A 68 3.97 -0.97 6.63
C ALA A 68 3.21 -1.88 5.65
N SER A 69 3.45 -3.20 5.72
CA SER A 69 2.74 -4.18 4.89
C SER A 69 1.24 -4.24 5.19
N ALA A 70 0.85 -4.16 6.46
CA ALA A 70 -0.56 -4.11 6.86
C ALA A 70 -1.25 -2.84 6.35
N ALA A 71 -0.56 -1.70 6.42
CA ALA A 71 -1.05 -0.44 5.86
C ALA A 71 -1.22 -0.51 4.34
N TYR A 72 -0.24 -1.08 3.63
CA TYR A 72 -0.37 -1.30 2.20
C TYR A 72 -1.56 -2.19 1.86
N ALA A 73 -1.70 -3.35 2.51
CA ALA A 73 -2.79 -4.28 2.25
C ALA A 73 -4.18 -3.66 2.48
N GLU A 74 -4.31 -2.75 3.43
CA GLU A 74 -5.58 -2.09 3.73
C GLU A 74 -5.83 -0.83 2.87
N LEU A 75 -4.79 -0.09 2.49
CA LEU A 75 -4.96 1.25 1.90
C LEU A 75 -4.68 1.30 0.39
N SER A 76 -4.01 0.31 -0.18
CA SER A 76 -3.54 0.37 -1.58
C SER A 76 -4.68 0.57 -2.58
N HIS A 77 -5.84 -0.02 -2.32
CA HIS A 77 -7.03 0.11 -3.16
C HIS A 77 -7.60 1.53 -3.25
N LEU A 78 -7.20 2.44 -2.36
CA LEU A 78 -7.60 3.85 -2.39
C LEU A 78 -6.77 4.68 -3.38
N PHE A 79 -5.76 4.08 -4.03
CA PHE A 79 -4.84 4.75 -4.92
C PHE A 79 -4.86 4.13 -6.32
N GLU A 80 -4.90 4.97 -7.35
CA GLU A 80 -4.84 4.55 -8.76
C GLU A 80 -3.54 3.80 -9.09
N GLY A 81 -2.41 4.25 -8.52
CA GLY A 81 -1.13 3.55 -8.59
C GLY A 81 -0.60 3.25 -7.20
N HIS A 82 -0.17 2.01 -6.97
CA HIS A 82 0.39 1.58 -5.70
C HIS A 82 1.44 0.47 -5.92
N CYS A 83 2.54 0.51 -5.18
CA CYS A 83 3.59 -0.49 -5.25
C CYS A 83 4.18 -0.77 -3.87
N LEU A 84 4.47 -2.04 -3.58
CA LEU A 84 5.20 -2.48 -2.41
C LEU A 84 6.57 -3.03 -2.80
N LEU A 85 7.62 -2.29 -2.46
CA LEU A 85 9.01 -2.71 -2.60
C LEU A 85 9.50 -3.28 -1.27
N GLN A 86 9.86 -4.56 -1.27
CA GLN A 86 10.40 -5.27 -0.11
C GLN A 86 11.84 -5.67 -0.39
N ASN A 87 12.62 -5.88 0.69
CA ASN A 87 13.99 -6.39 0.62
C ASN A 87 14.88 -5.58 -0.36
N ILE A 88 14.72 -4.25 -0.36
CA ILE A 88 15.37 -3.34 -1.32
C ILE A 88 16.89 -3.57 -1.35
N ARG A 89 17.52 -3.76 -0.18
CA ARG A 89 18.95 -4.00 -0.09
C ARG A 89 19.34 -5.32 -0.75
N GLU A 90 18.61 -6.38 -0.47
CA GLU A 90 18.88 -7.71 -1.02
C GLU A 90 18.62 -7.75 -2.52
N GLU A 91 17.52 -7.16 -2.99
CA GLU A 91 17.13 -7.15 -4.40
C GLU A 91 18.06 -6.26 -5.23
N SER A 92 18.44 -5.08 -4.74
CA SER A 92 19.41 -4.23 -5.43
C SER A 92 20.78 -4.89 -5.56
N ASN A 93 21.23 -5.61 -4.54
CA ASN A 93 22.50 -6.34 -4.58
C ASN A 93 22.48 -7.53 -5.56
N LYS A 94 21.33 -8.19 -5.72
CA LYS A 94 21.20 -9.38 -6.59
C LYS A 94 20.92 -9.03 -8.05
N HIS A 95 20.05 -8.05 -8.27
CA HIS A 95 19.46 -7.78 -9.59
C HIS A 95 19.71 -6.35 -10.08
N GLY A 96 20.39 -5.52 -9.28
CA GLY A 96 20.61 -4.11 -9.58
C GLY A 96 19.43 -3.21 -9.24
N MET A 97 19.66 -1.89 -9.25
CA MET A 97 18.62 -0.89 -8.97
C MET A 97 17.58 -0.79 -10.10
N GLU A 98 17.98 -1.10 -11.33
CA GLU A 98 17.12 -1.08 -12.51
C GLU A 98 15.89 -1.99 -12.32
N LYS A 99 16.08 -3.18 -11.75
CA LYS A 99 14.99 -4.13 -11.50
C LYS A 99 13.96 -3.60 -10.49
N LEU A 100 14.42 -2.90 -9.45
CA LEU A 100 13.53 -2.28 -8.47
C LEU A 100 12.78 -1.08 -9.06
N GLN A 101 13.44 -0.31 -9.92
CA GLN A 101 12.83 0.80 -10.63
C GLN A 101 11.74 0.32 -11.59
N GLU A 102 12.00 -0.74 -12.37
CA GLU A 102 10.98 -1.38 -13.22
C GLU A 102 9.75 -1.78 -12.40
N LYS A 103 9.95 -2.45 -11.26
CA LYS A 103 8.86 -2.85 -10.37
C LYS A 103 8.08 -1.66 -9.78
N PHE A 104 8.75 -0.54 -9.55
CA PHE A 104 8.12 0.67 -9.03
C PHE A 104 7.26 1.38 -10.08
N LEU A 105 7.66 1.29 -11.35
CA LEU A 105 7.03 1.98 -12.49
C LEU A 105 6.01 1.11 -13.25
N SER A 106 5.92 -0.18 -12.95
CA SER A 106 4.96 -1.13 -13.54
C SER A 106 3.56 -0.92 -12.99
#